data_AF-A0A839CHX1-F1
#
_entry.id   AF-A0A839CHX1-F1
#
_cell.length_a   1.000
_cell.length_b   1.000
_cell.length_c   1.000
_cell.angle_alpha   90.00
_cell.angle_beta   90.00
_cell.angle_gamma   90.00
#
_symmetry.space_group_name_H-M   'P 1'
#
loop_
_entity.id
_entity.type
_entity.pdbx_description
1 polymer ?
#
loop_
_entity_poly.entity_id
_entity_poly.type
_entity_poly.pdbx_seq_one_letter_code
_entity_poly.pdbx_strand_id
1 'polypeptide(L)'
;MEEGIELKGKKHQNKVIGVLKLANNISDPSNIINFFVAFGTCTAVAVALIAKGQSSFENTFNILLSQHNEQLRRLKEHENYENNFSSIFNLQKEYDLTELNRNMHHLDDFFGSYFRVLYHLLKHIDKKAGYHPFDFKEKKRYTSLVRSFLDNETALLLSINCAHAKPGNQYYKYRCLIERYAFLEHLILDPEKFIDYIRATRRSISSAYTLVLQAEDNFHEKLIHEIKRTYHITAFGNHEDIK
;
A
#
# COMPACT_ATOMS: atom_id res chain seq x y z
N MET A 1 76.51 14.37 27.10
CA MET A 1 75.58 14.89 26.07
C MET A 1 75.40 13.93 24.90
N GLU A 2 76.27 12.92 24.74
CA GLU A 2 76.20 11.92 23.65
C GLU A 2 75.19 10.79 23.88
N GLU A 3 74.97 10.31 25.13
CA GLU A 3 74.02 9.22 25.42
C GLU A 3 72.55 9.57 25.09
N GLY A 4 72.16 10.83 25.21
CA GLY A 4 70.79 11.28 24.91
C GLY A 4 70.45 11.32 23.41
N ILE A 5 71.47 11.42 22.55
CA ILE A 5 71.31 11.44 21.09
C ILE A 5 71.16 10.00 20.56
N GLU A 6 71.91 9.06 21.13
CA GLU A 6 71.86 7.64 20.74
C GLU A 6 70.53 6.95 21.12
N LEU A 7 69.99 7.27 22.31
CA LEU A 7 68.69 6.78 22.77
C LEU A 7 67.51 7.31 21.92
N LYS A 8 67.59 8.55 21.43
CA LYS A 8 66.60 9.11 20.47
C LYS A 8 66.70 8.43 19.10
N GLY A 9 67.92 8.12 18.63
CA GLY A 9 68.15 7.41 17.37
C GLY A 9 67.57 5.99 17.34
N LYS A 10 67.80 5.20 18.40
CA LYS A 10 67.25 3.83 18.53
C LYS A 10 65.72 3.81 18.61
N LYS A 11 65.11 4.77 19.31
CA LYS A 11 63.64 4.88 19.43
C LYS A 11 62.98 5.30 18.11
N HIS A 12 63.65 6.14 17.32
CA HIS A 12 63.19 6.52 15.98
C HIS A 12 63.31 5.36 14.99
N GLN A 13 64.45 4.66 14.95
CA GLN A 13 64.63 3.47 14.10
C GLN A 13 63.60 2.37 14.39
N ASN A 14 63.35 2.05 15.66
CA ASN A 14 62.35 1.03 16.00
C ASN A 14 60.92 1.42 15.57
N LYS A 15 60.58 2.70 15.64
CA LYS A 15 59.29 3.21 15.15
C LYS A 15 59.18 3.11 13.63
N VAL A 16 60.24 3.45 12.89
CA VAL A 16 60.28 3.34 11.43
C VAL A 16 60.21 1.87 10.98
N ILE A 17 60.92 0.95 11.64
CA ILE A 17 60.87 -0.49 11.37
C ILE A 17 59.47 -1.06 11.64
N GLY A 18 58.80 -0.61 12.71
CA GLY A 18 57.42 -1.00 13.01
C GLY A 18 56.42 -0.54 11.94
N VAL A 19 56.55 0.70 11.45
CA VAL A 19 55.71 1.24 10.37
C VAL A 19 55.98 0.53 9.03
N LEU A 20 57.25 0.24 8.71
CA LEU A 20 57.62 -0.52 7.51
C LEU A 20 57.11 -1.97 7.54
N LYS A 21 57.15 -2.63 8.70
CA LYS A 21 56.56 -3.98 8.87
C LYS A 21 55.05 -3.96 8.74
N LEU A 22 54.38 -2.94 9.27
CA LEU A 22 52.93 -2.77 9.13
C LEU A 22 52.55 -2.51 7.66
N ALA A 23 53.30 -1.64 6.97
CA ALA A 23 53.11 -1.35 5.55
C ALA A 23 53.34 -2.58 4.67
N ASN A 24 54.41 -3.35 4.91
CA ASN A 24 54.67 -4.58 4.18
C ASN A 24 53.62 -5.68 4.44
N ASN A 25 53.06 -5.76 5.65
CA ASN A 25 51.94 -6.66 5.93
C ASN A 25 50.65 -6.25 5.21
N ILE A 26 50.39 -4.95 5.03
CA ILE A 26 49.24 -4.47 4.26
C ILE A 26 49.43 -4.70 2.75
N SER A 27 50.66 -4.60 2.27
CA SER A 27 51.02 -4.82 0.86
C SER A 27 51.32 -6.27 0.49
N ASP A 28 51.28 -7.20 1.44
CA ASP A 28 51.47 -8.62 1.18
C ASP A 28 50.37 -9.13 0.22
N PRO A 29 50.72 -9.67 -0.95
CA PRO A 29 49.77 -10.22 -1.90
C PRO A 29 48.77 -11.20 -1.25
N SER A 30 49.18 -11.99 -0.26
CA SER A 30 48.29 -12.91 0.45
C SER A 30 47.23 -12.20 1.30
N ASN A 31 47.61 -11.11 2.00
CA ASN A 31 46.66 -10.32 2.79
C ASN A 31 45.69 -9.54 1.89
N ILE A 32 46.18 -9.04 0.75
CA ILE A 32 45.35 -8.39 -0.26
C ILE A 32 44.35 -9.40 -0.86
N ILE A 33 44.79 -10.61 -1.22
CA ILE A 33 43.91 -11.67 -1.73
C ILE A 33 42.86 -12.04 -0.67
N ASN A 34 43.27 -12.26 0.58
CA ASN A 34 42.35 -12.60 1.67
C ASN A 34 41.34 -11.48 1.92
N PHE A 35 41.75 -10.20 1.80
CA PHE A 35 40.84 -9.06 1.89
C PHE A 35 39.79 -9.09 0.77
N PHE A 36 40.19 -9.31 -0.50
CA PHE A 36 39.25 -9.39 -1.61
C PHE A 36 38.32 -10.61 -1.52
N VAL A 37 38.81 -11.75 -1.02
CA VAL A 37 37.98 -12.92 -0.73
C VAL A 37 36.96 -12.62 0.38
N ALA A 38 37.39 -12.00 1.48
CA ALA A 38 36.50 -11.59 2.57
C ALA A 38 35.46 -10.56 2.08
N PHE A 39 35.89 -9.57 1.30
CA PHE A 39 34.98 -8.58 0.72
C PHE A 39 33.96 -9.23 -0.24
N GLY A 40 34.42 -10.13 -1.12
CA GLY A 40 33.55 -10.88 -2.03
C GLY A 40 32.53 -11.75 -1.30
N THR A 41 32.96 -12.45 -0.25
CA THR A 41 32.07 -13.29 0.58
C THR A 41 31.05 -12.44 1.35
N CYS A 42 31.45 -11.33 1.98
CA CYS A 42 30.53 -10.40 2.64
C CYS A 42 29.50 -9.82 1.65
N THR A 43 29.94 -9.45 0.45
CA THR A 43 29.06 -8.92 -0.60
C THR A 43 28.06 -9.98 -1.06
N ALA A 44 28.51 -11.22 -1.28
CA ALA A 44 27.64 -12.33 -1.66
C ALA A 44 26.58 -12.63 -0.59
N VAL A 45 26.95 -12.61 0.69
CA VAL A 45 26.01 -12.76 1.81
C VAL A 45 24.99 -11.63 1.84
N ALA A 46 25.43 -10.38 1.66
CA ALA A 46 24.52 -9.23 1.61
C ALA A 46 23.49 -9.35 0.47
N VAL A 47 23.95 -9.71 -0.73
CA VAL A 47 23.07 -9.96 -1.90
C VAL A 47 22.10 -11.10 -1.62
N ALA A 48 22.56 -12.20 -1.03
CA ALA A 48 21.71 -13.33 -0.68
C ALA A 48 20.62 -12.97 0.35
N LEU A 49 20.95 -12.14 1.34
CA LEU A 49 19.96 -11.66 2.33
C LEU A 49 18.91 -10.75 1.70
N ILE A 50 19.31 -9.87 0.77
CA ILE A 50 18.39 -9.01 0.02
C ILE A 50 17.47 -9.86 -0.85
N ALA A 51 18.02 -10.80 -1.63
CA ALA A 51 17.25 -11.68 -2.49
C ALA A 51 16.27 -12.56 -1.68
N LYS A 52 16.69 -13.08 -0.53
CA LYS A 52 15.81 -13.82 0.40
C LYS A 52 14.68 -12.94 0.92
N GLY A 53 14.97 -11.68 1.25
CA GLY A 53 13.96 -10.69 1.66
C GLY A 53 12.90 -10.46 0.59
N GLN A 54 13.33 -10.27 -0.66
CA GLN A 54 12.43 -10.10 -1.81
C GLN A 54 11.59 -11.35 -2.06
N SER A 55 12.20 -12.53 -2.08
CA SER A 55 11.48 -13.80 -2.26
C SER A 55 10.44 -14.03 -1.15
N SER A 56 10.80 -13.74 0.11
CA SER A 56 9.87 -13.84 1.24
C SER A 56 8.70 -12.87 1.13
N PHE A 57 8.96 -11.65 0.62
CA PHE A 57 7.91 -10.68 0.34
C PHE A 57 7.00 -11.18 -0.77
N GLU A 58 7.53 -11.59 -1.92
CA GLU A 58 6.74 -12.06 -3.07
C GLU A 58 5.86 -13.27 -2.71
N ASN A 59 6.39 -14.22 -1.96
CA ASN A 59 5.61 -15.37 -1.48
C ASN A 59 4.42 -14.92 -0.61
N THR A 60 4.66 -14.01 0.33
CA THR A 60 3.59 -13.50 1.22
C THR A 60 2.59 -12.65 0.45
N PHE A 61 3.06 -11.81 -0.48
CA PHE A 61 2.22 -11.03 -1.37
C PHE A 61 1.30 -11.92 -2.20
N ASN A 62 1.83 -12.98 -2.83
CA ASN A 62 1.04 -13.90 -3.65
C ASN A 62 -0.03 -14.63 -2.82
N ILE A 63 0.28 -15.04 -1.59
CA ILE A 63 -0.70 -15.64 -0.68
C ILE A 63 -1.80 -14.63 -0.32
N LEU A 64 -1.43 -13.40 0.07
CA LEU A 64 -2.39 -12.36 0.43
C LEU A 64 -3.24 -11.91 -0.76
N LEU A 65 -2.68 -11.85 -1.97
CA LEU A 65 -3.41 -11.54 -3.19
C LEU A 65 -4.40 -12.66 -3.54
N SER A 66 -4.01 -13.92 -3.40
CA SER A 66 -4.90 -15.05 -3.58
C SER A 66 -6.06 -15.03 -2.57
N GLN A 67 -5.76 -14.75 -1.30
CA GLN A 67 -6.78 -14.58 -0.26
C GLN A 67 -7.71 -13.41 -0.56
N HIS A 68 -7.17 -12.27 -1.01
CA HIS A 68 -7.95 -11.12 -1.44
C HIS A 68 -8.94 -11.50 -2.55
N ASN A 69 -8.46 -12.16 -3.61
CA ASN A 69 -9.28 -12.53 -4.76
C ASN A 69 -10.38 -13.52 -4.36
N GLU A 70 -10.05 -14.50 -3.52
CA GLU A 70 -11.02 -15.48 -3.02
C GLU A 70 -12.07 -14.82 -2.11
N GLN A 71 -11.68 -13.90 -1.22
CA GLN A 71 -12.63 -13.18 -0.36
C GLN A 71 -13.53 -12.24 -1.15
N LEU A 72 -12.99 -11.54 -2.15
CA LEU A 72 -13.81 -10.71 -3.05
C LEU A 72 -14.83 -11.55 -3.80
N ARG A 73 -14.40 -12.71 -4.32
CA ARG A 73 -15.27 -13.66 -5.02
C ARG A 73 -16.38 -14.17 -4.11
N ARG A 74 -16.03 -14.66 -2.91
CA ARG A 74 -17.00 -15.14 -1.91
C ARG A 74 -17.99 -14.07 -1.51
N LEU A 75 -17.53 -12.84 -1.28
CA LEU A 75 -18.37 -11.71 -0.93
C LEU A 75 -19.42 -11.48 -2.03
N LYS A 76 -19.00 -11.41 -3.29
CA LYS A 76 -19.88 -11.13 -4.44
C LYS A 76 -20.80 -12.28 -4.82
N GLU A 77 -20.41 -13.52 -4.57
CA GLU A 77 -21.23 -14.70 -4.83
C GLU A 77 -22.19 -15.02 -3.67
N HIS A 78 -22.08 -14.34 -2.53
CA HIS A 78 -22.93 -14.59 -1.38
C HIS A 78 -24.38 -14.18 -1.66
N GLU A 79 -25.36 -15.03 -1.30
CA GLU A 79 -26.79 -14.80 -1.56
C GLU A 79 -27.30 -13.46 -1.02
N ASN A 80 -26.86 -13.07 0.18
CA ASN A 80 -27.21 -11.81 0.83
C ASN A 80 -26.43 -10.58 0.31
N TYR A 81 -25.51 -10.73 -0.66
CA TYR A 81 -24.70 -9.62 -1.14
C TYR A 81 -25.57 -8.46 -1.62
N GLU A 82 -26.56 -8.78 -2.44
CA GLU A 82 -27.43 -7.80 -3.08
C GLU A 82 -28.27 -7.03 -2.05
N ASN A 83 -28.89 -7.76 -1.12
CA ASN A 83 -29.70 -7.18 -0.04
C ASN A 83 -28.86 -6.29 0.88
N ASN A 84 -27.66 -6.75 1.25
CA ASN A 84 -26.75 -6.00 2.11
C ASN A 84 -26.21 -4.76 1.40
N PHE A 85 -25.88 -4.87 0.11
CA PHE A 85 -25.48 -3.73 -0.71
C PHE A 85 -26.60 -2.68 -0.76
N SER A 86 -27.83 -3.07 -1.12
CA SER A 86 -28.97 -2.14 -1.16
C SER A 86 -29.26 -1.52 0.21
N SER A 87 -29.04 -2.25 1.30
CA SER A 87 -29.21 -1.75 2.68
C SER A 87 -28.22 -0.64 3.04
N ILE A 88 -27.02 -0.60 2.45
CA ILE A 88 -26.09 0.52 2.62
C ILE A 88 -26.72 1.83 2.14
N PHE A 89 -27.42 1.76 1.00
CA PHE A 89 -28.06 2.88 0.34
C PHE A 89 -29.51 3.12 0.78
N ASN A 90 -30.00 2.39 1.80
CA ASN A 90 -31.33 2.62 2.36
C ASN A 90 -31.31 3.83 3.31
N LEU A 91 -31.44 5.02 2.72
CA LEU A 91 -31.37 6.29 3.43
C LEU A 91 -32.71 6.59 4.13
N GLN A 92 -32.66 6.87 5.44
CA GLN A 92 -33.84 7.23 6.24
C GLN A 92 -34.15 8.74 6.21
N LYS A 93 -33.23 9.54 5.67
CA LYS A 93 -33.26 11.02 5.60
C LYS A 93 -32.59 11.47 4.29
N GLU A 94 -32.43 12.78 4.10
CA GLU A 94 -31.59 13.34 3.04
C GLU A 94 -30.19 12.70 3.01
N TYR A 95 -29.64 12.60 1.80
CA TYR A 95 -28.33 12.02 1.53
C TYR A 95 -27.20 12.60 2.38
N ASP A 96 -26.41 11.69 2.96
CA ASP A 96 -25.16 11.99 3.66
C ASP A 96 -24.20 10.79 3.51
N LEU A 97 -22.97 11.01 3.02
CA LEU A 97 -21.93 9.97 2.97
C LEU A 97 -21.62 9.38 4.35
N THR A 98 -21.85 10.14 5.43
CA THR A 98 -21.72 9.68 6.82
C THR A 98 -22.73 8.58 7.13
N GLU A 99 -23.95 8.71 6.62
CA GLU A 99 -25.00 7.70 6.81
C GLU A 99 -24.67 6.42 6.04
N LEU A 100 -24.19 6.54 4.78
CA LEU A 100 -23.72 5.39 4.01
C LEU A 100 -22.56 4.67 4.71
N ASN A 101 -21.59 5.43 5.23
CA ASN A 101 -20.48 4.88 6.01
C ASN A 101 -20.97 4.13 7.26
N ARG A 102 -21.93 4.71 7.98
CA ARG A 102 -22.54 4.08 9.16
C ARG A 102 -23.27 2.79 8.81
N ASN A 103 -24.12 2.80 7.77
CA ASN A 103 -24.84 1.62 7.31
C ASN A 103 -23.87 0.51 6.88
N MET A 104 -22.79 0.88 6.20
CA MET A 104 -21.74 -0.07 5.82
C MET A 104 -21.03 -0.66 7.04
N HIS A 105 -20.77 0.13 8.09
CA HIS A 105 -20.16 -0.36 9.34
C HIS A 105 -21.12 -1.19 10.19
N HIS A 106 -22.44 -1.00 10.08
CA HIS A 106 -23.41 -1.94 10.67
C HIS A 106 -23.36 -3.33 10.00
N LEU A 107 -22.84 -3.40 8.78
CA LEU A 107 -22.64 -4.62 8.00
C LEU A 107 -21.17 -5.08 8.01
N ASP A 108 -20.38 -4.68 9.03
CA ASP A 108 -18.95 -5.02 9.14
C ASP A 108 -18.70 -6.53 9.31
N ASP A 109 -19.68 -7.27 9.84
CA ASP A 109 -19.63 -8.75 9.88
C ASP A 109 -19.66 -9.35 8.47
N PHE A 110 -20.31 -8.68 7.52
CA PHE A 110 -20.43 -9.11 6.13
C PHE A 110 -19.28 -8.56 5.26
N PHE A 111 -19.19 -7.24 5.13
CA PHE A 111 -18.20 -6.57 4.26
C PHE A 111 -16.81 -6.47 4.88
N GLY A 112 -16.73 -6.37 6.21
CA GLY A 112 -15.48 -6.09 6.91
C GLY A 112 -14.43 -7.18 6.76
N SER A 113 -14.86 -8.45 6.59
CA SER A 113 -13.94 -9.58 6.35
C SER A 113 -13.05 -9.33 5.12
N TYR A 114 -13.66 -9.00 3.98
CA TYR A 114 -12.97 -8.65 2.74
C TYR A 114 -12.10 -7.41 2.90
N PHE A 115 -12.65 -6.32 3.46
CA PHE A 115 -11.91 -5.06 3.58
C PHE A 115 -10.71 -5.14 4.52
N ARG A 116 -10.76 -5.99 5.56
CA ARG A 116 -9.60 -6.27 6.42
C ARG A 116 -8.51 -7.01 5.65
N VAL A 117 -8.86 -7.99 4.80
CA VAL A 117 -7.88 -8.69 3.97
C VAL A 117 -7.21 -7.73 2.98
N LEU A 118 -7.98 -6.88 2.29
CA LEU A 118 -7.42 -5.85 1.42
C LEU A 118 -6.50 -4.90 2.21
N TYR A 119 -6.93 -4.42 3.39
CA TYR A 119 -6.07 -3.59 4.25
C TYR A 119 -4.74 -4.28 4.61
N HIS A 120 -4.78 -5.56 5.00
CA HIS A 120 -3.58 -6.31 5.36
C HIS A 120 -2.64 -6.51 4.17
N LEU A 121 -3.18 -6.74 2.98
CA LEU A 121 -2.40 -6.78 1.73
C LEU A 121 -1.72 -5.43 1.46
N LEU A 122 -2.44 -4.31 1.53
CA LEU A 122 -1.85 -2.97 1.32
C LEU A 122 -0.80 -2.63 2.38
N LYS A 123 -1.07 -2.97 3.63
CA LYS A 123 -0.14 -2.79 4.75
C LYS A 123 1.13 -3.63 4.58
N HIS A 124 1.01 -4.84 4.03
CA HIS A 124 2.17 -5.68 3.72
C HIS A 124 3.03 -5.04 2.64
N ILE A 125 2.42 -4.58 1.53
CA ILE A 125 3.11 -3.87 0.45
C ILE A 125 3.80 -2.61 0.98
N ASP A 126 3.08 -1.75 1.70
CA ASP A 126 3.62 -0.49 2.23
C ASP A 126 4.81 -0.69 3.17
N LYS A 127 4.86 -1.80 3.89
CA LYS A 127 5.95 -2.09 4.83
C LYS A 127 7.13 -2.84 4.22
N LYS A 128 6.90 -3.68 3.21
CA LYS A 128 7.85 -4.71 2.81
C LYS A 128 8.22 -4.71 1.33
N ALA A 129 7.46 -4.03 0.47
CA ALA A 129 7.82 -3.97 -0.95
C ALA A 129 8.99 -3.01 -1.19
N GLY A 130 9.80 -3.35 -2.20
CA GLY A 130 10.98 -2.60 -2.61
C GLY A 130 12.25 -2.92 -1.83
N TYR A 131 13.36 -2.33 -2.24
CA TYR A 131 14.68 -2.57 -1.61
C TYR A 131 14.89 -1.78 -0.32
N HIS A 132 14.17 -0.67 -0.17
CA HIS A 132 14.27 0.21 0.99
C HIS A 132 12.89 0.79 1.37
N PRO A 133 12.72 1.30 2.61
CA PRO A 133 11.42 1.79 3.09
C PRO A 133 10.80 2.91 2.25
N PHE A 134 11.62 3.68 1.52
CA PHE A 134 11.16 4.78 0.67
C PHE A 134 10.95 4.40 -0.82
N ASP A 135 10.98 3.11 -1.16
CA ASP A 135 10.83 2.62 -2.53
C ASP A 135 9.35 2.69 -2.97
N PHE A 136 8.88 3.92 -3.18
CA PHE A 136 7.50 4.20 -3.53
C PHE A 136 7.14 3.63 -4.90
N LYS A 137 8.11 3.56 -5.83
CA LYS A 137 7.88 3.05 -7.18
C LYS A 137 7.50 1.57 -7.15
N GLU A 138 8.27 0.74 -6.44
CA GLU A 138 7.94 -0.68 -6.30
C GLU A 138 6.65 -0.89 -5.52
N LYS A 139 6.44 -0.15 -4.42
CA LYS A 139 5.18 -0.21 -3.66
C LYS A 139 3.97 0.11 -4.55
N LYS A 140 4.05 1.20 -5.32
CA LYS A 140 3.01 1.62 -6.26
C LYS A 140 2.76 0.55 -7.33
N ARG A 141 3.81 -0.11 -7.84
CA ARG A 141 3.68 -1.23 -8.80
C ARG A 141 2.80 -2.35 -8.25
N TYR A 142 3.08 -2.83 -7.03
CA TYR A 142 2.28 -3.87 -6.40
C TYR A 142 0.87 -3.40 -6.05
N THR A 143 0.70 -2.18 -5.52
CA THR A 143 -0.64 -1.67 -5.20
C THR A 143 -1.50 -1.45 -6.44
N SER A 144 -0.92 -1.01 -7.57
CA SER A 144 -1.64 -0.89 -8.84
C SER A 144 -2.13 -2.25 -9.34
N LEU A 145 -1.35 -3.31 -9.15
CA LEU A 145 -1.79 -4.68 -9.46
C LEU A 145 -2.97 -5.12 -8.57
N VAL A 146 -2.94 -4.79 -7.27
CA VAL A 146 -4.09 -5.08 -6.39
C VAL A 146 -5.32 -4.27 -6.83
N ARG A 147 -5.13 -2.99 -7.15
CA ARG A 147 -6.18 -2.06 -7.57
C ARG A 147 -6.90 -2.53 -8.84
N SER A 148 -6.22 -3.20 -9.77
CA SER A 148 -6.85 -3.71 -10.99
C SER A 148 -7.88 -4.82 -10.77
N PHE A 149 -7.92 -5.43 -9.57
CA PHE A 149 -8.96 -6.40 -9.20
C PHE A 149 -10.22 -5.75 -8.63
N LEU A 150 -10.21 -4.44 -8.36
CA LEU A 150 -11.36 -3.71 -7.86
C LEU A 150 -12.17 -3.17 -9.05
N ASP A 151 -13.41 -3.64 -9.19
CA ASP A 151 -14.36 -2.98 -10.07
C ASP A 151 -14.93 -1.71 -9.42
N ASN A 152 -15.68 -0.94 -10.21
CA ASN A 152 -16.24 0.33 -9.77
C ASN A 152 -17.12 0.18 -8.52
N GLU A 153 -17.91 -0.90 -8.42
CA GLU A 153 -18.71 -1.24 -7.24
C GLU A 153 -17.85 -1.43 -5.99
N THR A 154 -16.77 -2.21 -6.09
CA THR A 154 -15.88 -2.47 -4.94
C THR A 154 -15.08 -1.23 -4.56
N ALA A 155 -14.65 -0.43 -5.54
CA ALA A 155 -13.97 0.83 -5.30
C ALA A 155 -14.88 1.86 -4.62
N LEU A 156 -16.16 1.90 -4.99
CA LEU A 156 -17.18 2.71 -4.34
C LEU A 156 -17.42 2.25 -2.89
N LEU A 157 -17.58 0.95 -2.65
CA LEU A 157 -17.69 0.43 -1.28
C LEU A 157 -16.45 0.77 -0.46
N LEU A 158 -15.25 0.66 -1.04
CA LEU A 158 -14.01 1.06 -0.37
C LEU A 158 -14.00 2.55 0.01
N SER A 159 -14.46 3.42 -0.90
CA SER A 159 -14.54 4.86 -0.66
C SER A 159 -15.59 5.20 0.42
N ILE A 160 -16.71 4.49 0.47
CA ILE A 160 -17.70 4.63 1.54
C ILE A 160 -17.11 4.15 2.87
N ASN A 161 -16.48 2.97 2.91
CA ASN A 161 -15.95 2.37 4.13
C ASN A 161 -14.94 3.26 4.87
N CYS A 162 -14.10 3.97 4.12
CA CYS A 162 -13.02 4.78 4.66
C CYS A 162 -13.35 6.29 4.76
N ALA A 163 -14.53 6.74 4.30
CA ALA A 163 -14.86 8.15 4.10
C ALA A 163 -14.57 9.01 5.35
N HIS A 164 -15.06 8.56 6.51
CA HIS A 164 -14.99 9.34 7.75
C HIS A 164 -13.88 8.90 8.70
N ALA A 165 -12.90 8.16 8.20
CA ALA A 165 -11.78 7.73 9.00
C ALA A 165 -10.88 8.93 9.39
N LYS A 166 -10.76 9.21 10.69
CA LYS A 166 -9.97 10.31 11.28
C LYS A 166 -8.80 9.79 12.13
N PRO A 167 -7.75 10.58 12.40
CA PRO A 167 -6.68 10.18 13.32
C PRO A 167 -7.26 9.62 14.63
N GLY A 168 -6.79 8.43 15.04
CA GLY A 168 -7.31 7.70 16.20
C GLY A 168 -8.38 6.64 15.88
N ASN A 169 -9.01 6.67 14.69
CA ASN A 169 -9.94 5.65 14.23
C ASN A 169 -9.20 4.45 13.58
N GLN A 170 -9.74 3.24 13.74
CA GLN A 170 -9.14 2.00 13.21
C GLN A 170 -8.96 1.98 11.68
N TYR A 171 -9.84 2.66 10.94
CA TYR A 171 -9.81 2.77 9.49
C TYR A 171 -8.87 3.87 8.98
N TYR A 172 -8.32 4.73 9.84
CA TYR A 172 -7.52 5.89 9.41
C TYR A 172 -6.25 5.49 8.66
N LYS A 173 -5.53 4.48 9.15
CA LYS A 173 -4.36 3.96 8.44
C LYS A 173 -4.73 3.36 7.09
N TYR A 174 -5.93 2.80 6.98
CA TYR A 174 -6.42 2.27 5.72
C TYR A 174 -6.71 3.41 4.73
N ARG A 175 -7.40 4.45 5.20
CA ARG A 175 -7.61 5.69 4.44
C ARG A 175 -6.29 6.27 3.92
N CYS A 176 -5.26 6.38 4.75
CA CYS A 176 -3.96 6.87 4.30
C CYS A 176 -3.33 6.01 3.20
N LEU A 177 -3.52 4.69 3.22
CA LEU A 177 -3.00 3.79 2.18
C LEU A 177 -3.75 3.99 0.85
N ILE A 178 -5.08 4.08 0.88
CA ILE A 178 -5.86 4.29 -0.35
C ILE A 178 -5.57 5.67 -0.98
N GLU A 179 -5.36 6.70 -0.15
CA GLU A 179 -4.96 8.04 -0.61
C GLU A 179 -3.52 8.06 -1.16
N ARG A 180 -2.59 7.34 -0.52
CA ARG A 180 -1.19 7.27 -0.93
C ARG A 180 -0.99 6.55 -2.27
N TYR A 181 -1.75 5.48 -2.49
CA TYR A 181 -1.57 4.58 -3.62
C TYR A 181 -2.64 4.74 -4.71
N ALA A 182 -3.40 5.84 -4.67
CA ALA A 182 -4.40 6.19 -5.68
C ALA A 182 -5.45 5.10 -5.92
N PHE A 183 -6.01 4.53 -4.85
CA PHE A 183 -6.96 3.41 -4.96
C PHE A 183 -8.30 3.77 -5.61
N LEU A 184 -8.63 5.06 -5.69
CA LEU A 184 -9.86 5.56 -6.31
C LEU A 184 -9.62 6.09 -7.74
N GLU A 185 -8.46 5.82 -8.35
CA GLU A 185 -8.08 6.29 -9.69
C GLU A 185 -8.99 5.80 -10.82
N HIS A 186 -9.78 4.74 -10.61
CA HIS A 186 -10.72 4.20 -11.61
C HIS A 186 -12.17 4.23 -11.14
N LEU A 187 -12.45 4.91 -10.02
CA LEU A 187 -13.81 5.13 -9.57
C LEU A 187 -14.49 6.09 -10.54
N ILE A 188 -15.67 5.77 -11.07
CA ILE A 188 -16.39 6.67 -11.97
C ILE A 188 -16.86 7.90 -11.17
N LEU A 189 -16.35 9.07 -11.53
CA LEU A 189 -16.58 10.34 -10.83
C LEU A 189 -17.22 11.42 -11.71
N ASP A 190 -17.66 11.02 -12.89
CA ASP A 190 -18.53 11.79 -13.77
C ASP A 190 -19.99 11.35 -13.54
N PRO A 191 -20.90 12.25 -13.16
CA PRO A 191 -22.29 11.91 -12.85
C PRO A 191 -23.02 11.19 -13.99
N GLU A 192 -22.82 11.60 -15.24
CA GLU A 192 -23.49 11.02 -16.40
C GLU A 192 -22.99 9.59 -16.67
N LYS A 193 -21.67 9.41 -16.76
CA LYS A 193 -21.04 8.09 -16.92
C LYS A 193 -21.41 7.16 -15.77
N PHE A 194 -21.56 7.69 -14.56
CA PHE A 194 -21.93 6.89 -13.40
C PHE A 194 -23.38 6.38 -13.52
N ILE A 195 -24.31 7.22 -13.96
CA ILE A 195 -25.68 6.80 -14.26
C ILE A 195 -25.72 5.76 -15.38
N ASP A 196 -24.94 5.95 -16.44
CA ASP A 196 -24.86 4.96 -17.53
C ASP A 196 -24.28 3.62 -17.06
N TYR A 197 -23.28 3.65 -16.18
CA TYR A 197 -22.75 2.45 -15.54
C TYR A 197 -23.82 1.73 -14.70
N ILE A 198 -24.61 2.46 -13.91
CA ILE A 198 -25.71 1.91 -13.12
C ILE A 198 -26.77 1.26 -14.02
N ARG A 199 -27.14 1.93 -15.13
CA ARG A 199 -28.13 1.42 -16.10
C ARG A 199 -27.65 0.19 -16.85
N ALA A 200 -26.37 0.14 -17.19
CA ALA A 200 -25.76 -1.01 -17.87
C ALA A 200 -25.58 -2.22 -16.93
N THR A 201 -25.45 -1.98 -15.62
CA THR A 201 -25.24 -3.02 -14.61
C THR A 201 -26.57 -3.70 -14.26
N ARG A 202 -26.69 -5.02 -14.48
CA ARG A 202 -27.88 -5.81 -14.13
C ARG A 202 -27.91 -6.36 -12.68
N ARG A 203 -27.14 -5.75 -11.77
CA ARG A 203 -26.91 -6.23 -10.39
C ARG A 203 -27.42 -5.22 -9.33
N SER A 204 -27.10 -5.47 -8.07
CA SER A 204 -27.50 -4.74 -6.85
C SER A 204 -27.33 -3.24 -6.89
N ILE A 205 -26.31 -2.76 -7.59
CA ILE A 205 -26.10 -1.32 -7.78
C ILE A 205 -27.35 -0.70 -8.40
N SER A 206 -27.91 -1.30 -9.45
CA SER A 206 -29.01 -0.70 -10.20
C SER A 206 -30.27 -0.55 -9.36
N SER A 207 -30.63 -1.59 -8.60
CA SER A 207 -31.80 -1.55 -7.72
C SER A 207 -31.61 -0.57 -6.57
N ALA A 208 -30.46 -0.63 -5.88
CA ALA A 208 -30.13 0.26 -4.77
C ALA A 208 -30.19 1.74 -5.20
N TYR A 209 -29.53 2.07 -6.30
CA TYR A 209 -29.46 3.44 -6.79
C TYR A 209 -30.80 3.92 -7.35
N THR A 210 -31.56 3.06 -8.03
CA THR A 210 -32.89 3.42 -8.53
C THR A 210 -33.82 3.82 -7.40
N LEU A 211 -33.81 3.06 -6.29
CA LEU A 211 -34.60 3.40 -5.10
C LEU A 211 -34.22 4.77 -4.53
N VAL A 212 -32.92 5.07 -4.44
CA VAL A 212 -32.46 6.37 -3.92
C VAL A 212 -32.76 7.50 -4.90
N LEU A 213 -32.57 7.31 -6.20
CA LEU A 213 -32.89 8.33 -7.21
C LEU A 213 -34.39 8.66 -7.26
N GLN A 214 -35.26 7.71 -6.92
CA GLN A 214 -36.70 7.97 -6.76
C GLN A 214 -37.02 8.72 -5.47
N ALA A 215 -36.20 8.57 -4.42
CA ALA A 215 -36.39 9.22 -3.13
C ALA A 215 -35.75 10.62 -3.06
N GLU A 216 -34.66 10.84 -3.80
CA GLU A 216 -33.89 12.08 -3.76
C GLU A 216 -33.32 12.44 -5.14
N ASP A 217 -33.75 13.61 -5.63
CA ASP A 217 -33.24 14.20 -6.85
C ASP A 217 -31.73 14.48 -6.72
N ASN A 218 -30.97 14.13 -7.77
CA ASN A 218 -29.54 14.37 -7.91
C ASN A 218 -28.63 13.67 -6.87
N PHE A 219 -29.09 12.59 -6.23
CA PHE A 219 -28.28 11.79 -5.30
C PHE A 219 -26.88 11.44 -5.83
N HIS A 220 -26.79 11.01 -7.09
CA HIS A 220 -25.54 10.63 -7.73
C HIS A 220 -24.54 11.79 -7.84
N GLU A 221 -25.01 13.01 -8.14
CA GLU A 221 -24.18 14.22 -8.16
C GLU A 221 -23.65 14.55 -6.76
N LYS A 222 -24.53 14.50 -5.76
CA LYS A 222 -24.15 14.73 -4.35
C LYS A 222 -23.13 13.71 -3.88
N LEU A 223 -23.34 12.43 -4.19
CA LEU A 223 -22.43 11.34 -3.83
C LEU A 223 -21.04 11.54 -4.39
N ILE A 224 -20.95 11.83 -5.69
CA ILE A 224 -19.68 12.08 -6.34
C ILE A 224 -19.01 13.31 -5.73
N HIS A 225 -19.76 14.40 -5.53
CA HIS A 225 -19.24 15.62 -4.93
C HIS A 225 -18.67 15.38 -3.51
N GLU A 226 -19.39 14.64 -2.67
CA GLU A 226 -18.93 14.33 -1.32
C GLU A 226 -17.70 13.42 -1.30
N ILE A 227 -17.62 12.42 -2.18
CA ILE A 227 -16.42 11.58 -2.32
C ILE A 227 -15.22 12.45 -2.71
N LYS A 228 -15.37 13.34 -3.71
CA LYS A 228 -14.30 14.26 -4.13
C LYS A 228 -13.85 15.18 -2.99
N ARG A 229 -14.78 15.70 -2.19
CA ARG A 229 -14.49 16.56 -1.04
C ARG A 229 -13.85 15.80 0.12
N THR A 230 -14.22 14.52 0.29
CA THR A 230 -13.81 13.72 1.44
C THR A 230 -12.36 13.29 1.35
N TYR A 231 -11.89 12.87 0.17
CA TYR A 231 -10.56 12.30 -0.01
C TYR A 231 -9.54 13.32 -0.49
N HIS A 232 -8.28 13.14 -0.07
CA HIS A 232 -7.18 13.91 -0.65
C HIS A 232 -7.01 13.59 -2.15
N ILE A 233 -6.62 14.58 -2.96
CA ILE A 233 -6.52 14.47 -4.42
C ILE A 233 -5.66 13.27 -4.89
N THR A 234 -4.66 12.87 -4.08
CA THR A 234 -3.80 11.73 -4.39
C THR A 234 -4.54 10.38 -4.42
N ALA A 235 -5.71 10.26 -3.76
CA ALA A 235 -6.55 9.06 -3.83
C ALA A 235 -7.01 8.76 -5.25
N PHE A 236 -7.08 9.79 -6.10
CA PHE A 236 -7.59 9.70 -7.46
C PHE A 236 -6.46 9.59 -8.51
N GLY A 237 -5.19 9.72 -8.14
CA GLY A 237 -4.08 9.55 -9.10
C GLY A 237 -4.19 10.51 -10.29
N ASN A 238 -4.22 9.96 -11.51
CA ASN A 238 -4.34 10.75 -12.75
C ASN A 238 -5.79 10.85 -13.27
N HIS A 239 -6.79 10.72 -12.40
CA HIS A 239 -8.20 10.72 -12.79
C HIS A 239 -8.58 11.98 -13.60
N GLU A 240 -9.26 11.79 -14.72
CA GLU A 240 -9.61 12.88 -15.66
C GLU A 240 -10.56 13.90 -15.04
N ASP A 241 -11.54 13.43 -14.26
CA ASP A 241 -12.60 14.24 -13.63
C ASP A 241 -12.18 14.96 -12.32
N ILE A 242 -10.88 14.97 -11.99
CA ILE A 242 -10.32 15.52 -10.73
C ILE A 242 -9.35 16.70 -10.97
N LYS A 243 -9.30 17.22 -12.21
CA LYS A 243 -8.49 18.39 -12.57
C LYS A 243 -9.02 19.69 -12.00
#